data_AF-A0A257X9R1-F1
#
_entry.id   AF-A0A257X9R1-F1
#
_cell.length_a   1.000
_cell.length_b   1.000
_cell.length_c   1.000
_cell.angle_alpha   90.00
_cell.angle_beta   90.00
_cell.angle_gamma   90.00
#
_symmetry.space_group_name_H-M   'P 1'
#
loop_
_entity.id
_entity.type
_entity.pdbx_description
1 polymer ?
#
loop_
_entity_poly.entity_id
_entity_poly.type
_entity_poly.pdbx_seq_one_letter_code
_entity_poly.pdbx_strand_id
1 'polypeptide(L)'
;MDKKPHSPNRWLLALGFSVVAAVSFSTATAGTPVAAKNPATDPFDWKEKTISPVTNPIYFEDPVIRSEIRPIFIYHNFDSQFVTGRGSARAGAIQFRYAITDRLAFIASQDGYLNINGTGVKGGGWMDLAAGFKYALINDIENQFILTPGFTFQIPTGDNKIFNGRGSGQFNPFVSFAKGFGDLHITGNIGALIPMLRAEQNTMAHYSVMVDYYVCKWFIPFATANFWTTLNSASNIPGLRSNGYDVINFGAGNATGVTQGMLGIGFRSRIQKNVDVGFAYEMAVVKPYGLSNNRFTMDMSIRF
;
A
#
# COMPACT_ATOMS: atom_id res chain seq x y z
N MET A 1 -0.71 42.46 36.91
CA MET A 1 0.42 41.87 37.65
C MET A 1 -0.12 40.74 38.50
N ASP A 2 0.20 39.46 38.36
CA ASP A 2 1.04 38.77 37.38
C ASP A 2 0.57 37.32 37.28
N LYS A 3 0.64 36.80 36.05
CA LYS A 3 0.33 35.42 35.69
C LYS A 3 1.49 34.53 36.15
N LYS A 4 1.19 33.48 36.92
CA LYS A 4 2.15 32.39 37.17
C LYS A 4 2.36 31.59 35.87
N PRO A 5 3.61 31.36 35.42
CA PRO A 5 3.86 30.47 34.29
C PRO A 5 3.99 29.02 34.79
N HIS A 6 3.23 28.12 34.17
CA HIS A 6 3.47 26.69 34.26
C HIS A 6 4.74 26.36 33.46
N SER A 7 5.73 25.81 34.16
CA SER A 7 6.96 25.25 33.60
C SER A 7 6.64 23.93 32.86
N PRO A 8 7.00 23.75 31.59
CA PRO A 8 6.97 22.43 30.96
C PRO A 8 8.25 21.65 31.28
N ASN A 9 8.05 20.41 31.71
CA ASN A 9 9.07 19.44 32.06
C ASN A 9 10.11 19.25 30.95
N ARG A 10 11.36 19.51 31.31
CA ARG A 10 12.58 19.26 30.53
C ARG A 10 13.00 17.80 30.62
N TRP A 11 12.27 16.88 30.00
CA TRP A 11 12.74 15.50 29.77
C TRP A 11 12.13 14.98 28.46
N LEU A 12 12.83 15.24 27.35
CA LEU A 12 12.79 14.53 26.05
C LEU A 12 13.73 15.29 25.09
N LEU A 13 15.01 15.36 25.46
CA LEU A 13 16.10 15.83 24.61
C LEU A 13 17.11 14.70 24.54
N ALA A 14 16.93 13.83 23.54
CA ALA A 14 17.95 13.03 22.87
C ALA A 14 17.24 11.86 22.18
N LEU A 15 17.09 11.97 20.86
CA LEU A 15 17.12 10.88 19.88
C LEU A 15 16.90 11.52 18.50
N GLY A 16 17.89 12.30 18.07
CA GLY A 16 17.99 12.73 16.69
C GLY A 16 18.58 11.60 15.87
N PHE A 17 17.74 10.76 15.27
CA PHE A 17 18.16 9.89 14.17
C PHE A 17 17.81 10.56 12.85
N SER A 18 18.74 11.35 12.32
CA SER A 18 18.74 11.78 10.93
C SER A 18 19.17 10.59 10.06
N VAL A 19 18.22 9.83 9.53
CA VAL A 19 18.51 8.91 8.42
C VAL A 19 18.44 9.70 7.12
N VAL A 20 19.56 10.32 6.75
CA VAL A 20 19.82 10.70 5.37
C VAL A 20 20.45 9.47 4.72
N ALA A 21 19.69 8.73 3.92
CA ALA A 21 20.22 7.66 3.08
C ALA A 21 21.03 8.28 1.92
N ALA A 22 22.26 8.71 2.21
CA ALA A 22 23.28 8.89 1.20
C ALA A 22 23.77 7.49 0.81
N VAL A 23 23.43 7.05 -0.40
CA VAL A 23 23.99 5.82 -0.99
C VAL A 23 25.45 6.09 -1.33
N SER A 24 26.34 5.83 -0.38
CA SER A 24 27.78 5.72 -0.63
C SER A 24 28.09 4.26 -0.96
N PHE A 25 28.50 3.98 -2.20
CA PHE A 25 29.07 2.69 -2.56
C PHE A 25 30.44 2.53 -1.90
N SER A 26 30.46 2.07 -0.65
CA SER A 26 31.67 1.53 -0.04
C SER A 26 31.76 0.04 -0.36
N THR A 27 32.81 -0.35 -1.09
CA THR A 27 33.19 -1.75 -1.27
C THR A 27 33.75 -2.28 0.04
N ALA A 28 32.87 -2.63 0.98
CA ALA A 28 33.23 -3.42 2.15
C ALA A 28 33.02 -4.90 1.80
N THR A 29 34.09 -5.68 1.82
CA THR A 29 34.07 -7.14 1.76
C THR A 29 33.34 -7.70 2.97
N ALA A 30 32.02 -7.82 2.86
CA ALA A 30 31.18 -8.55 3.79
C ALA A 30 31.38 -10.05 3.56
N GLY A 31 31.59 -10.80 4.65
CA GLY A 31 31.64 -12.26 4.63
C GLY A 31 30.41 -12.84 3.93
N THR A 32 30.61 -13.98 3.26
CA THR A 32 29.59 -14.66 2.46
C THR A 32 28.28 -14.76 3.26
N PRO A 33 27.18 -14.10 2.82
CA PRO A 33 25.87 -14.40 3.37
C PRO A 33 25.60 -15.88 3.12
N VAL A 34 25.14 -16.59 4.15
CA VAL A 34 24.60 -17.94 3.99
C VAL A 34 23.49 -17.81 2.98
N ALA A 35 23.71 -18.33 1.78
CA ALA A 35 22.71 -18.32 0.73
C ALA A 35 21.47 -18.99 1.30
N ALA A 36 20.38 -18.23 1.44
CA ALA A 36 19.06 -18.84 1.49
C ALA A 36 19.00 -19.75 0.27
N LYS A 37 18.81 -21.03 0.51
CA LYS A 37 18.77 -22.04 -0.54
C LYS A 37 17.57 -21.68 -1.40
N ASN A 38 17.79 -20.96 -2.51
CA ASN A 38 16.76 -20.77 -3.51
C ASN A 38 16.25 -22.16 -3.87
N PRO A 39 14.99 -22.50 -3.57
CA PRO A 39 14.44 -23.77 -4.02
C PRO A 39 14.63 -23.84 -5.53
N ALA A 40 14.99 -25.01 -6.05
CA ALA A 40 15.03 -25.22 -7.48
C ALA A 40 13.68 -24.77 -8.06
N THR A 41 13.72 -23.88 -9.06
CA THR A 41 12.52 -23.46 -9.80
C THR A 41 11.90 -24.70 -10.40
N ASP A 42 10.73 -25.08 -9.90
CA ASP A 42 9.88 -26.07 -10.54
C ASP A 42 9.57 -25.55 -11.96
N PRO A 43 9.93 -26.28 -13.03
CA PRO A 43 9.67 -25.86 -14.40
C PRO A 43 8.18 -25.65 -14.71
N PHE A 44 7.27 -26.01 -13.79
CA PHE A 44 5.82 -25.77 -13.90
C PHE A 44 5.27 -24.72 -12.91
N ASP A 45 6.09 -23.85 -12.32
CA ASP A 45 5.54 -22.82 -11.41
C ASP A 45 4.74 -21.76 -12.18
N TRP A 46 3.42 -21.92 -12.23
CA TRP A 46 2.47 -21.00 -12.85
C TRP A 46 2.61 -19.55 -12.33
N LYS A 47 3.15 -19.36 -11.12
CA LYS A 47 3.44 -18.05 -10.54
C LYS A 47 4.47 -17.26 -11.34
N GLU A 48 5.25 -17.91 -12.20
CA GLU A 48 6.09 -17.20 -13.15
C GLU A 48 5.28 -16.37 -14.13
N LYS A 49 4.04 -16.76 -14.47
CA LYS A 49 3.21 -15.99 -15.41
C LYS A 49 2.30 -14.97 -14.73
N THR A 50 2.25 -14.97 -13.40
CA THR A 50 1.48 -13.98 -12.63
C THR A 50 2.26 -12.68 -12.46
N ILE A 51 1.53 -11.62 -12.14
CA ILE A 51 2.06 -10.31 -11.84
C ILE A 51 1.57 -9.85 -10.47
N SER A 52 2.38 -9.07 -9.75
CA SER A 52 1.91 -8.42 -8.53
C SER A 52 1.09 -7.16 -8.88
N PRO A 53 -0.01 -6.87 -8.16
CA PRO A 53 -0.92 -5.77 -8.49
C PRO A 53 -0.22 -4.41 -8.53
N VAL A 54 -0.63 -3.55 -9.46
CA VAL A 54 -0.11 -2.17 -9.58
C VAL A 54 -1.05 -1.16 -8.88
N THR A 55 -2.34 -1.44 -8.89
CA THR A 55 -3.38 -0.58 -8.31
C THR A 55 -3.56 -0.82 -6.81
N ASN A 56 -4.06 0.16 -6.07
CA ASN A 56 -4.18 0.10 -4.61
C ASN A 56 -2.91 -0.44 -3.94
N PRO A 57 -1.74 0.15 -4.24
CA PRO A 57 -0.45 -0.46 -3.93
C PRO A 57 -0.26 -0.73 -2.43
N ILE A 58 -0.87 0.07 -1.57
CA ILE A 58 -0.68 -0.01 -0.11
C ILE A 58 -1.41 -1.23 0.49
N TYR A 59 -2.60 -1.58 0.00
CA TYR A 59 -3.43 -2.64 0.60
C TYR A 59 -3.64 -3.86 -0.29
N PHE A 60 -3.47 -3.75 -1.62
CA PHE A 60 -3.62 -4.88 -2.52
C PHE A 60 -2.36 -5.75 -2.51
N GLU A 61 -2.24 -6.54 -1.46
CA GLU A 61 -1.09 -7.41 -1.24
C GLU A 61 -1.09 -8.60 -2.22
N ASP A 62 0.07 -8.85 -2.79
CA ASP A 62 0.33 -10.01 -3.63
C ASP A 62 0.42 -11.29 -2.77
N PRO A 63 -0.32 -12.36 -3.09
CA PRO A 63 -0.28 -13.58 -2.30
C PRO A 63 1.05 -14.33 -2.38
N VAL A 64 1.89 -14.08 -3.40
CA VAL A 64 3.15 -14.81 -3.60
C VAL A 64 4.20 -14.44 -2.54
N ILE A 65 4.84 -15.46 -1.96
CA ILE A 65 5.96 -15.32 -1.03
C ILE A 65 7.24 -15.13 -1.84
N ARG A 66 7.82 -13.93 -1.78
CA ARG A 66 9.04 -13.56 -2.50
C ARG A 66 9.77 -12.41 -1.82
N SER A 67 11.08 -12.34 -2.03
CA SER A 67 11.88 -11.17 -1.71
C SER A 67 11.80 -10.15 -2.84
N GLU A 68 11.43 -8.92 -2.52
CA GLU A 68 11.14 -7.88 -3.50
C GLU A 68 11.36 -6.49 -2.91
N ILE A 69 12.04 -5.61 -3.66
CA ILE A 69 11.94 -4.16 -3.47
C ILE A 69 11.05 -3.61 -4.57
N ARG A 70 10.12 -2.74 -4.19
CA ARG A 70 9.15 -2.18 -5.12
C ARG A 70 9.00 -0.67 -4.94
N PRO A 71 9.74 0.15 -5.71
CA PRO A 71 9.50 1.58 -5.80
C PRO A 71 8.18 1.85 -6.53
N ILE A 72 7.44 2.85 -6.06
CA ILE A 72 6.10 3.19 -6.51
C ILE A 72 6.01 4.70 -6.67
N PHE A 73 5.44 5.14 -7.78
CA PHE A 73 5.05 6.51 -8.03
C PHE A 73 3.56 6.59 -8.31
N ILE A 74 2.87 7.51 -7.65
CA ILE A 74 1.44 7.73 -7.82
C ILE A 74 1.19 9.21 -8.09
N TYR A 75 0.33 9.48 -9.07
CA TYR A 75 -0.21 10.82 -9.32
C TYR A 75 -1.74 10.77 -9.25
N HIS A 76 -2.30 11.56 -8.36
CA HIS A 76 -3.74 11.68 -8.14
C HIS A 76 -4.24 13.03 -8.62
N ASN A 77 -5.37 13.05 -9.35
CA ASN A 77 -6.17 14.25 -9.50
C ASN A 77 -7.30 14.25 -8.48
N PHE A 78 -7.44 15.34 -7.74
CA PHE A 78 -8.50 15.45 -6.76
C PHE A 78 -9.86 15.59 -7.41
N ASP A 79 -10.87 15.01 -6.76
CA ASP A 79 -12.24 15.38 -7.07
C ASP A 79 -12.47 16.83 -6.63
N SER A 80 -12.91 17.66 -7.58
CA SER A 80 -13.30 19.05 -7.35
C SER A 80 -14.38 19.23 -6.27
N GLN A 81 -15.17 18.18 -6.00
CA GLN A 81 -16.22 18.19 -4.96
C GLN A 81 -15.70 17.74 -3.59
N PHE A 82 -14.47 17.23 -3.48
CA PHE A 82 -13.87 16.83 -2.22
C PHE A 82 -13.35 18.05 -1.44
N VAL A 83 -13.18 17.92 -0.12
CA VAL A 83 -12.89 19.08 0.77
C VAL A 83 -11.54 19.74 0.50
N THR A 84 -10.62 19.02 -0.16
CA THR A 84 -9.33 19.57 -0.61
C THR A 84 -9.47 20.50 -1.81
N GLY A 85 -10.64 20.49 -2.47
CA GLY A 85 -10.95 21.19 -3.70
C GLY A 85 -10.15 20.67 -4.89
N ARG A 86 -10.04 21.49 -5.95
CA ARG A 86 -9.28 21.12 -7.15
C ARG A 86 -7.79 21.02 -6.83
N GLY A 87 -7.11 20.06 -7.44
CA GLY A 87 -5.67 19.92 -7.30
C GLY A 87 -5.16 18.52 -7.61
N SER A 88 -3.95 18.25 -7.15
CA SER A 88 -3.30 16.95 -7.33
C SER A 88 -2.46 16.56 -6.13
N ALA A 89 -2.25 15.25 -5.95
CA ALA A 89 -1.23 14.72 -5.07
C ALA A 89 -0.23 13.87 -5.86
N ARG A 90 1.02 13.84 -5.37
CA ARG A 90 2.10 12.99 -5.85
C ARG A 90 2.64 12.20 -4.69
N ALA A 91 2.76 10.88 -4.84
CA ALA A 91 3.40 10.02 -3.86
C ALA A 91 4.59 9.31 -4.50
N GLY A 92 5.72 9.31 -3.79
CA GLY A 92 6.82 8.38 -4.04
C GLY A 92 6.93 7.45 -2.84
N ALA A 93 6.86 6.14 -3.05
CA ALA A 93 6.86 5.15 -1.98
C ALA A 93 7.76 3.97 -2.32
N ILE A 94 8.17 3.22 -1.31
CA ILE A 94 8.90 1.96 -1.45
C ILE A 94 8.16 0.90 -0.63
N GLN A 95 7.95 -0.25 -1.25
CA GLN A 95 7.60 -1.46 -0.53
C GLN A 95 8.79 -2.40 -0.46
N PHE A 96 8.85 -3.12 0.64
CA PHE A 96 9.85 -4.15 0.85
C PHE A 96 9.17 -5.45 1.27
N ARG A 97 9.58 -6.55 0.66
CA ARG A 97 9.16 -7.91 1.03
C ARG A 97 10.42 -8.75 1.18
N TYR A 98 10.45 -9.56 2.21
CA TYR A 98 11.55 -10.50 2.45
C TYR A 98 10.98 -11.87 2.78
N ALA A 99 11.24 -12.85 1.91
CA ALA A 99 10.89 -14.24 2.14
C ALA A 99 11.81 -14.81 3.22
N ILE A 100 11.25 -15.03 4.41
CA ILE A 100 11.96 -15.65 5.54
C ILE A 100 12.04 -17.17 5.33
N THR A 101 10.96 -17.75 4.79
CA THR A 101 10.86 -19.14 4.34
C THR A 101 10.06 -19.19 3.04
N ASP A 102 9.90 -20.39 2.46
CA ASP A 102 9.03 -20.61 1.30
C ASP A 102 7.55 -20.29 1.56
N ARG A 103 7.15 -20.09 2.84
CA ARG A 103 5.77 -19.80 3.23
C ARG A 103 5.60 -18.51 4.00
N LEU A 104 6.63 -18.01 4.68
CA LEU A 104 6.55 -16.82 5.53
C LEU A 104 7.35 -15.67 4.93
N ALA A 105 6.73 -14.50 4.81
CA ALA A 105 7.42 -13.26 4.45
C ALA A 105 7.17 -12.16 5.49
N PHE A 106 8.22 -11.38 5.74
CA PHE A 106 8.10 -10.04 6.29
C PHE A 106 7.72 -9.07 5.16
N ILE A 107 6.82 -8.13 5.44
CA ILE A 107 6.38 -7.11 4.50
C ILE A 107 6.41 -5.73 5.14
N ALA A 108 6.91 -4.74 4.43
CA ALA A 108 6.74 -3.32 4.69
C ALA A 108 5.96 -2.74 3.50
N SER A 109 4.66 -2.49 3.71
CA SER A 109 3.69 -2.20 2.65
C SER A 109 3.45 -0.70 2.44
N GLN A 110 3.87 0.13 3.40
CA GLN A 110 3.75 1.58 3.32
C GLN A 110 5.02 2.22 3.86
N ASP A 111 5.69 3.00 3.02
CA ASP A 111 6.79 3.90 3.34
C ASP A 111 6.94 4.87 2.17
N GLY A 112 6.89 6.18 2.39
CA GLY A 112 6.95 7.13 1.28
C GLY A 112 6.76 8.59 1.65
N TYR A 113 6.85 9.43 0.63
CA TYR A 113 6.66 10.87 0.70
C TYR A 113 5.46 11.28 -0.16
N LEU A 114 4.54 12.03 0.43
CA LEU A 114 3.35 12.56 -0.23
C LEU A 114 3.45 14.08 -0.34
N ASN A 115 3.24 14.59 -1.55
CA ASN A 115 3.12 16.01 -1.84
C ASN A 115 1.70 16.31 -2.31
N ILE A 116 1.00 17.17 -1.58
CA ILE A 116 -0.36 17.61 -1.85
C ILE A 116 -0.32 19.05 -2.36
N ASN A 117 -0.95 19.28 -3.51
CA ASN A 117 -1.16 20.61 -4.06
C ASN A 117 -2.64 20.79 -4.44
N GLY A 118 -3.47 21.03 -3.43
CA GLY A 118 -4.88 21.38 -3.56
C GLY A 118 -5.14 22.87 -3.32
N THR A 119 -6.33 23.33 -3.70
CA THR A 119 -6.77 24.69 -3.37
C THR A 119 -6.97 24.88 -1.86
N GLY A 120 -7.46 23.84 -1.15
CA GLY A 120 -7.72 23.89 0.30
C GLY A 120 -6.60 23.35 1.19
N VAL A 121 -5.65 22.59 0.63
CA VAL A 121 -4.52 22.00 1.37
C VAL A 121 -3.29 21.99 0.47
N LYS A 122 -2.14 22.43 1.00
CA LYS A 122 -0.84 22.34 0.32
C LYS A 122 0.25 21.90 1.29
N GLY A 123 1.18 21.08 0.82
CA GLY A 123 2.36 20.69 1.59
C GLY A 123 2.88 19.32 1.19
N GLY A 124 4.11 19.03 1.60
CA GLY A 124 4.71 17.71 1.45
C GLY A 124 5.18 17.16 2.79
N GLY A 125 5.12 15.84 2.96
CA GLY A 125 5.57 15.17 4.16
C GLY A 125 5.73 13.66 4.02
N TRP A 126 6.29 13.05 5.05
CA TRP A 126 6.46 11.60 5.13
C TRP A 126 5.14 10.90 5.51
N MET A 127 4.87 9.77 4.86
CA MET A 127 3.75 8.90 5.17
C MET A 127 4.07 8.03 6.39
N ASP A 128 3.04 7.47 6.99
CA ASP A 128 3.20 6.47 8.05
C ASP A 128 3.86 5.19 7.52
N LEU A 129 4.64 4.54 8.38
CA LEU A 129 5.24 3.24 8.07
C LEU A 129 4.25 2.13 8.40
N ALA A 130 4.08 1.16 7.51
CA ALA A 130 3.30 -0.05 7.78
C ALA A 130 4.13 -1.29 7.50
N ALA A 131 4.19 -2.19 8.48
CA ALA A 131 4.93 -3.45 8.37
C ALA A 131 4.22 -4.60 9.07
N GLY A 132 4.58 -5.83 8.71
CA GLY A 132 4.04 -7.04 9.31
C GLY A 132 4.47 -8.30 8.57
N PHE A 133 3.60 -9.30 8.56
CA PHE A 133 3.92 -10.62 8.04
C PHE A 133 2.76 -11.18 7.23
N LYS A 134 3.10 -12.05 6.27
CA LYS A 134 2.15 -12.86 5.52
C LYS A 134 2.62 -14.30 5.42
N TYR A 135 1.68 -15.23 5.41
CA TYR A 135 1.95 -16.66 5.41
C TYR A 135 1.14 -17.39 4.34
N ALA A 136 1.80 -18.10 3.42
CA ALA A 136 1.15 -18.94 2.42
C ALA A 136 0.54 -20.19 3.07
N LEU A 137 -0.70 -20.05 3.53
CA LEU A 137 -1.50 -21.10 4.15
C LEU A 137 -1.76 -22.23 3.15
N ILE A 138 -2.15 -21.86 1.92
CA ILE A 138 -2.33 -22.80 0.81
C ILE A 138 -1.39 -22.37 -0.31
N ASN A 139 -0.62 -23.31 -0.83
CA ASN A 139 0.18 -23.15 -2.04
C ASN A 139 0.08 -24.47 -2.81
N ASP A 140 -0.90 -24.52 -3.72
CA ASP A 140 -1.25 -25.68 -4.53
C ASP A 140 -0.82 -25.39 -5.97
N ILE A 141 0.33 -25.93 -6.35
CA ILE A 141 0.96 -25.69 -7.66
C ILE A 141 0.15 -26.39 -8.76
N GLU A 142 -0.30 -27.62 -8.52
CA GLU A 142 -1.07 -28.43 -9.47
C GLU A 142 -2.38 -27.76 -9.84
N ASN A 143 -3.09 -27.23 -8.85
CA ASN A 143 -4.32 -26.49 -9.07
C ASN A 143 -4.10 -24.99 -9.27
N GLN A 144 -2.87 -24.52 -9.49
CA GLN A 144 -2.57 -23.10 -9.73
C GLN A 144 -3.24 -22.16 -8.71
N PHE A 145 -3.18 -22.47 -7.42
CA PHE A 145 -3.89 -21.73 -6.38
C PHE A 145 -2.99 -21.40 -5.18
N ILE A 146 -3.08 -20.17 -4.70
CA ILE A 146 -2.39 -19.72 -3.48
C ILE A 146 -3.35 -18.89 -2.62
N LEU A 147 -3.29 -19.10 -1.30
CA LEU A 147 -4.03 -18.35 -0.30
C LEU A 147 -3.06 -17.95 0.82
N THR A 148 -2.98 -16.65 1.06
CA THR A 148 -1.99 -16.02 1.92
C THR A 148 -2.66 -15.03 2.87
N PRO A 149 -3.08 -15.46 4.08
CA PRO A 149 -3.41 -14.55 5.15
C PRO A 149 -2.17 -13.75 5.60
N GLY A 150 -2.40 -12.56 6.11
CA GLY A 150 -1.37 -11.72 6.69
C GLY A 150 -1.95 -10.61 7.54
N PHE A 151 -1.04 -9.82 8.12
CA PHE A 151 -1.40 -8.57 8.76
C PHE A 151 -0.27 -7.56 8.63
N THR A 152 -0.62 -6.28 8.64
CA THR A 152 0.32 -5.19 8.90
C THR A 152 -0.15 -4.34 10.08
N PHE A 153 0.79 -3.62 10.69
CA PHE A 153 0.52 -2.57 11.66
C PHE A 153 1.11 -1.26 11.12
N GLN A 154 0.28 -0.23 11.05
CA GLN A 154 0.67 1.12 10.68
C GLN A 154 1.10 1.89 11.94
N ILE A 155 2.33 2.39 11.90
CA ILE A 155 2.97 3.18 12.94
C ILE A 155 2.87 4.66 12.52
N PRO A 156 2.34 5.56 13.38
CA PRO A 156 2.10 6.96 13.03
C PRO A 156 3.41 7.78 13.04
N THR A 157 4.36 7.43 12.18
CA THR A 157 5.68 8.08 12.04
C THR A 157 5.69 9.25 11.06
N GLY A 158 4.61 9.44 10.31
CA GLY A 158 4.52 10.44 9.26
C GLY A 158 4.26 11.87 9.75
N ASP A 159 3.99 12.73 8.78
CA ASP A 159 3.82 14.17 8.98
C ASP A 159 2.34 14.58 9.09
N ASN A 160 1.97 15.18 10.22
CA ASN A 160 0.60 15.65 10.51
C ASN A 160 -0.01 16.60 9.46
N LYS A 161 0.83 17.40 8.78
CA LYS A 161 0.44 18.33 7.71
C LYS A 161 -0.15 17.66 6.46
N ILE A 162 0.18 16.39 6.23
CA ILE A 162 -0.37 15.58 5.12
C ILE A 162 -1.31 14.49 5.63
N PHE A 163 -1.88 14.68 6.82
CA PHE A 163 -2.81 13.75 7.46
C PHE A 163 -2.24 12.36 7.80
N ASN A 164 -0.91 12.22 7.76
CA ASN A 164 -0.17 11.09 8.32
C ASN A 164 0.39 11.48 9.71
N GLY A 165 0.97 10.56 10.47
CA GLY A 165 1.48 10.84 11.82
C GLY A 165 0.37 11.06 12.86
N ARG A 166 -0.88 10.71 12.50
CA ARG A 166 -2.08 10.91 13.31
C ARG A 166 -2.58 9.58 13.85
N GLY A 167 -3.26 9.67 14.98
CA GLY A 167 -3.84 8.51 15.65
C GLY A 167 -2.81 7.71 16.43
N SER A 168 -3.27 6.61 17.02
CA SER A 168 -2.42 5.71 17.82
C SER A 168 -1.95 4.46 17.07
N GLY A 169 -2.02 4.49 15.73
CA GLY A 169 -1.71 3.34 14.88
C GLY A 169 -2.92 2.46 14.55
N GLN A 170 -2.73 1.57 13.58
CA GLN A 170 -3.82 0.81 12.97
C GLN A 170 -3.37 -0.60 12.54
N PHE A 171 -4.16 -1.60 12.92
CA PHE A 171 -4.01 -2.97 12.41
C PHE A 171 -4.65 -3.11 11.04
N ASN A 172 -4.06 -3.95 10.21
CA ASN A 172 -4.58 -4.34 8.91
C ASN A 172 -4.47 -5.85 8.72
N PRO A 173 -5.32 -6.68 9.35
CA PRO A 173 -5.48 -8.07 8.93
C PRO A 173 -6.06 -8.15 7.52
N PHE A 174 -5.53 -9.08 6.72
CA PHE A 174 -5.99 -9.33 5.36
C PHE A 174 -5.81 -10.79 4.94
N VAL A 175 -6.46 -11.15 3.84
CA VAL A 175 -6.27 -12.40 3.11
C VAL A 175 -6.14 -12.08 1.64
N SER A 176 -5.04 -12.50 1.04
CA SER A 176 -4.79 -12.40 -0.40
C SER A 176 -4.84 -13.79 -1.04
N PHE A 177 -5.31 -13.90 -2.27
CA PHE A 177 -5.32 -15.14 -3.02
C PHE A 177 -4.99 -14.90 -4.49
N ALA A 178 -4.50 -15.93 -5.17
CA ALA A 178 -4.44 -15.96 -6.62
C ALA A 178 -4.81 -17.34 -7.16
N LYS A 179 -5.48 -17.35 -8.30
CA LYS A 179 -5.90 -18.54 -9.03
C LYS A 179 -5.53 -18.39 -10.50
N GLY A 180 -4.79 -19.36 -11.03
CA GLY A 180 -4.47 -19.48 -12.44
C GLY A 180 -5.45 -20.37 -13.21
N PHE A 181 -5.59 -20.05 -14.49
CA PHE A 181 -6.28 -20.80 -15.53
C PHE A 181 -5.39 -20.79 -16.80
N GLY A 182 -4.18 -21.35 -16.69
CA GLY A 182 -3.17 -21.24 -17.75
C GLY A 182 -2.56 -19.85 -17.78
N ASP A 183 -2.77 -19.10 -18.86
CA ASP A 183 -2.25 -17.73 -19.01
C ASP A 183 -3.17 -16.66 -18.40
N LEU A 184 -4.41 -17.01 -18.03
CA LEU A 184 -5.34 -16.12 -17.34
C LEU A 184 -5.20 -16.30 -15.83
N HIS A 185 -5.14 -15.20 -15.08
CA HIS A 185 -5.09 -15.24 -13.62
C HIS A 185 -6.09 -14.29 -12.97
N ILE A 186 -6.54 -14.69 -11.79
CA ILE A 186 -7.36 -13.85 -10.90
C ILE A 186 -6.60 -13.70 -9.59
N THR A 187 -6.31 -12.47 -9.20
CA THR A 187 -5.71 -12.13 -7.90
C THR A 187 -6.71 -11.32 -7.09
N GLY A 188 -6.89 -11.64 -5.82
CA GLY A 188 -7.81 -10.94 -4.93
C GLY A 188 -7.21 -10.69 -3.56
N ASN A 189 -7.72 -9.66 -2.89
CA ASN A 189 -7.34 -9.29 -1.54
C ASN A 189 -8.53 -8.72 -0.78
N ILE A 190 -8.71 -9.12 0.47
CA ILE A 190 -9.72 -8.59 1.38
C ILE A 190 -9.08 -8.34 2.74
N GLY A 191 -9.35 -7.19 3.34
CA GLY A 191 -8.88 -6.91 4.69
C GLY A 191 -9.66 -5.81 5.38
N ALA A 192 -9.23 -5.48 6.59
CA ALA A 192 -9.83 -4.44 7.38
C ALA A 192 -8.77 -3.62 8.10
N LEU A 193 -8.88 -2.32 7.98
CA LEU A 193 -8.15 -1.31 8.72
C LEU A 193 -8.87 -1.10 10.06
N ILE A 194 -8.22 -1.44 11.17
CA ILE A 194 -8.75 -1.38 12.54
C ILE A 194 -7.86 -0.45 13.39
N PRO A 195 -8.26 0.81 13.61
CA PRO A 195 -7.50 1.74 14.45
C PRO A 195 -7.45 1.28 15.91
N MET A 196 -6.35 1.58 16.60
CA MET A 196 -6.28 1.37 18.05
C MET A 196 -7.30 2.25 18.80
N LEU A 197 -7.52 3.47 18.32
CA LEU A 197 -8.54 4.39 18.83
C LEU A 197 -9.53 4.76 17.73
N ARG A 198 -10.72 4.16 17.77
CA ARG A 198 -11.79 4.35 16.76
C ARG A 198 -12.42 5.73 16.75
N ALA A 199 -12.19 6.53 17.80
CA ALA A 199 -12.61 7.94 17.84
C ALA A 199 -11.73 8.83 16.94
N GLU A 200 -10.47 8.46 16.73
CA GLU A 200 -9.50 9.25 15.97
C GLU A 200 -9.51 8.88 14.47
N GLN A 201 -9.66 7.59 14.15
CA GLN A 201 -9.63 7.10 12.77
C GLN A 201 -10.80 6.16 12.50
N ASN A 202 -11.19 6.05 11.23
CA ASN A 202 -12.24 5.11 10.83
C ASN A 202 -11.69 3.67 10.76
N THR A 203 -12.51 2.72 11.16
CA THR A 203 -12.43 1.33 10.75
C THR A 203 -12.93 1.23 9.32
N MET A 204 -12.15 0.62 8.42
CA MET A 204 -12.49 0.52 7.01
C MET A 204 -12.21 -0.88 6.49
N ALA A 205 -13.17 -1.50 5.82
CA ALA A 205 -12.89 -2.70 5.03
C ALA A 205 -12.33 -2.29 3.67
N HIS A 206 -11.39 -3.07 3.15
CA HIS A 206 -10.87 -2.92 1.79
C HIS A 206 -10.94 -4.25 1.06
N TYR A 207 -11.22 -4.18 -0.24
CA TYR A 207 -11.28 -5.35 -1.10
C TYR A 207 -10.83 -4.97 -2.50
N SER A 208 -10.06 -5.86 -3.11
CA SER A 208 -9.40 -5.64 -4.39
C SER A 208 -9.43 -6.92 -5.19
N VAL A 209 -9.65 -6.79 -6.49
CA VAL A 209 -9.55 -7.89 -7.46
C VAL A 209 -8.83 -7.41 -8.70
N MET A 210 -8.01 -8.28 -9.28
CA MET A 210 -7.32 -8.08 -10.54
C MET A 210 -7.51 -9.33 -11.39
N VAL A 211 -7.80 -9.12 -12.67
CA VAL A 211 -7.76 -10.14 -13.70
C VAL A 211 -6.65 -9.76 -14.68
N ASP A 212 -5.69 -10.64 -14.88
CA ASP A 212 -4.56 -10.44 -15.78
C ASP A 212 -4.42 -11.60 -16.77
N TYR A 213 -3.82 -11.32 -17.93
CA TYR A 213 -3.58 -12.32 -18.97
C TYR A 213 -2.14 -12.23 -19.48
N TYR A 214 -1.40 -13.33 -19.41
CA TYR A 214 -0.03 -13.41 -19.89
C TYR A 214 0.00 -13.54 -21.42
N VAL A 215 0.03 -12.41 -22.14
CA VAL A 215 0.21 -12.43 -23.60
C VAL A 215 1.65 -12.77 -23.94
N CYS A 216 2.59 -12.06 -23.32
CA CYS A 216 4.02 -12.33 -23.40
C CYS A 216 4.75 -11.56 -22.29
N LYS A 217 6.06 -11.81 -22.13
CA LYS A 217 6.87 -11.11 -21.12
C LYS A 217 6.84 -9.59 -21.24
N TRP A 218 6.60 -9.02 -22.43
CA TRP A 218 6.62 -7.56 -22.62
C TRP A 218 5.28 -6.89 -22.34
N PHE A 219 4.18 -7.65 -22.34
CA PHE A 219 2.84 -7.09 -22.20
C PHE A 219 1.93 -8.09 -21.50
N ILE A 220 1.66 -7.82 -20.24
CA ILE A 220 0.73 -8.57 -19.39
C ILE A 220 -0.37 -7.59 -18.98
N PRO A 221 -1.43 -7.44 -19.79
CA PRO A 221 -2.53 -6.53 -19.48
C PRO A 221 -3.31 -7.04 -18.27
N PHE A 222 -3.90 -6.10 -17.54
CA PHE A 222 -4.81 -6.40 -16.45
C PHE A 222 -5.93 -5.36 -16.31
N ALA A 223 -7.01 -5.78 -15.67
CA ALA A 223 -8.07 -4.92 -15.17
C ALA A 223 -8.26 -5.15 -13.68
N THR A 224 -8.58 -4.09 -12.93
CA THR A 224 -8.77 -4.15 -11.48
C THR A 224 -10.04 -3.46 -11.02
N ALA A 225 -10.52 -3.89 -9.84
CA ALA A 225 -11.54 -3.18 -9.09
C ALA A 225 -11.11 -3.13 -7.61
N ASN A 226 -11.07 -1.92 -7.06
CA ASN A 226 -10.65 -1.63 -5.69
C ASN A 226 -11.77 -0.89 -4.97
N PHE A 227 -12.12 -1.33 -3.77
CA PHE A 227 -13.17 -0.72 -2.98
C PHE A 227 -12.77 -0.61 -1.51
N TRP A 228 -13.33 0.41 -0.86
CA TRP A 228 -13.16 0.70 0.55
C TRP A 228 -14.52 1.04 1.14
N THR A 229 -14.90 0.39 2.24
CA THR A 229 -16.13 0.71 2.95
C THR A 229 -15.82 1.11 4.38
N THR A 230 -16.27 2.30 4.74
CA THR A 230 -16.10 2.83 6.09
C THR A 230 -17.14 2.19 7.01
N LEU A 231 -16.68 1.52 8.07
CA LEU A 231 -17.52 0.69 8.95
C LEU A 231 -17.98 1.42 10.21
N ASN A 232 -17.34 2.53 10.57
CA ASN A 232 -17.77 3.40 11.67
C ASN A 232 -17.48 4.86 11.35
N SER A 233 -18.15 5.76 12.08
CA SER A 233 -17.86 7.18 12.10
C SER A 233 -16.81 7.46 13.18
N ALA A 234 -15.91 8.40 12.90
CA ALA A 234 -14.91 8.91 13.81
C ALA A 234 -15.13 10.41 14.04
N SER A 235 -14.45 11.04 14.98
CA SER A 235 -14.71 12.45 15.35
C SER A 235 -13.67 13.44 14.85
N ASN A 236 -12.64 13.00 14.12
CA ASN A 236 -11.53 13.85 13.69
C ASN A 236 -11.95 14.91 12.66
N ILE A 237 -12.84 14.57 11.71
CA ILE A 237 -13.43 15.55 10.78
C ILE A 237 -14.97 15.35 10.74
N PRO A 238 -15.72 16.01 11.63
CA PRO A 238 -17.16 15.76 11.82
C PRO A 238 -18.02 15.94 10.56
N GLY A 239 -17.66 16.88 9.66
CA GLY A 239 -18.41 17.16 8.44
C GLY A 239 -18.06 16.29 7.23
N LEU A 240 -17.01 15.47 7.31
CA LEU A 240 -16.52 14.69 6.17
C LEU A 240 -17.32 13.40 5.98
N ARG A 241 -17.64 13.06 4.72
CA ARG A 241 -18.48 11.90 4.34
C ARG A 241 -17.74 10.79 3.59
N SER A 242 -16.45 10.97 3.28
CA SER A 242 -15.63 9.99 2.57
C SER A 242 -14.16 10.07 3.00
N ASN A 243 -13.43 8.97 2.84
CA ASN A 243 -12.02 8.83 3.22
C ASN A 243 -11.08 9.02 2.02
N GLY A 244 -9.77 9.03 2.26
CA GLY A 244 -8.72 9.22 1.27
C GLY A 244 -8.30 7.95 0.52
N TYR A 245 -9.20 6.97 0.40
CA TYR A 245 -8.92 5.64 -0.16
C TYR A 245 -7.80 4.91 0.61
N ASP A 246 -6.69 4.63 -0.07
CA ASP A 246 -5.53 3.90 0.43
C ASP A 246 -4.44 4.77 1.05
N VAL A 247 -4.47 6.08 0.81
CA VAL A 247 -3.38 6.99 1.20
C VAL A 247 -3.66 7.67 2.54
N ILE A 248 -4.93 7.93 2.89
CA ILE A 248 -5.28 8.69 4.08
C ILE A 248 -6.59 8.18 4.71
N ASN A 249 -6.53 7.89 6.01
CA ASN A 249 -7.70 7.71 6.87
C ASN A 249 -8.00 9.02 7.62
N PHE A 250 -9.01 9.76 7.18
CA PHE A 250 -9.28 11.10 7.69
C PHE A 250 -10.00 11.10 9.05
N GLY A 251 -10.58 9.98 9.47
CA GLY A 251 -11.45 9.95 10.66
C GLY A 251 -12.73 10.76 10.42
N ALA A 252 -13.39 10.52 9.29
CA ALA A 252 -14.62 11.15 8.85
C ALA A 252 -15.82 10.83 9.76
N GLY A 253 -16.61 11.86 10.12
CA GLY A 253 -17.73 11.75 11.06
C GLY A 253 -19.06 11.30 10.48
N ASN A 254 -19.27 11.45 9.17
CA ASN A 254 -20.52 11.07 8.49
C ASN A 254 -20.29 10.09 7.34
N ALA A 255 -19.37 9.13 7.56
CA ALA A 255 -18.93 8.18 6.55
C ALA A 255 -19.31 6.71 6.85
N THR A 256 -19.99 6.40 7.97
CA THR A 256 -20.41 5.01 8.26
C THR A 256 -21.27 4.45 7.13
N GLY A 257 -20.95 3.25 6.66
CA GLY A 257 -21.64 2.57 5.56
C GLY A 257 -21.32 3.12 4.16
N VAL A 258 -20.45 4.12 4.05
CA VAL A 258 -20.06 4.68 2.76
C VAL A 258 -19.02 3.80 2.09
N THR A 259 -19.33 3.36 0.88
CA THR A 259 -18.41 2.65 -0.02
C THR A 259 -17.86 3.60 -1.07
N GLN A 260 -16.54 3.55 -1.26
CA GLN A 260 -15.83 4.22 -2.32
C GLN A 260 -15.17 3.16 -3.20
N GLY A 261 -15.06 3.40 -4.50
CA GLY A 261 -14.52 2.40 -5.42
C GLY A 261 -13.87 3.01 -6.65
N MET A 262 -12.82 2.33 -7.11
CA MET A 262 -12.09 2.66 -8.33
C MET A 262 -11.98 1.42 -9.23
N LEU A 263 -12.16 1.62 -10.53
CA LEU A 263 -11.81 0.61 -11.54
C LEU A 263 -10.51 1.02 -12.22
N GLY A 264 -9.66 0.04 -12.52
CA GLY A 264 -8.38 0.25 -13.14
C GLY A 264 -8.14 -0.61 -14.36
N ILE A 265 -7.32 -0.11 -15.27
CA ILE A 265 -6.69 -0.90 -16.33
C ILE A 265 -5.21 -0.59 -16.36
N GLY A 266 -4.42 -1.55 -16.81
CA GLY A 266 -2.98 -1.37 -16.87
C GLY A 266 -2.29 -2.54 -17.54
N PHE A 267 -0.98 -2.51 -17.45
CA PHE A 267 -0.15 -3.61 -17.92
C PHE A 267 1.12 -3.71 -17.10
N ARG A 268 1.73 -4.89 -17.18
CA ARG A 268 3.08 -5.13 -16.69
C ARG A 268 3.99 -5.63 -17.79
N SER A 269 5.25 -5.19 -17.75
CA SER A 269 6.30 -5.63 -18.65
C SER A 269 7.44 -6.24 -17.82
N ARG A 270 7.70 -7.53 -18.02
CA ARG A 270 8.87 -8.23 -17.49
C ARG A 270 10.09 -7.93 -18.36
N ILE A 271 10.83 -6.91 -17.96
CA ILE A 271 12.02 -6.43 -18.66
C ILE A 271 13.24 -7.32 -18.40
N GLN A 272 13.30 -7.96 -17.23
CA GLN A 272 14.29 -8.97 -16.88
C GLN A 272 13.62 -10.10 -16.11
N LYS A 273 14.28 -11.26 -15.97
CA LYS A 273 13.71 -12.39 -15.19
C LYS A 273 13.23 -11.96 -13.80
N ASN A 274 13.99 -11.08 -13.14
CA ASN A 274 13.71 -10.59 -11.81
C ASN A 274 13.15 -9.15 -11.76
N VAL A 275 12.94 -8.48 -12.91
CA VAL A 275 12.45 -7.10 -12.94
C VAL A 275 11.21 -6.96 -13.82
N ASP A 276 10.14 -6.47 -13.20
CA ASP A 276 8.89 -6.13 -13.88
C ASP A 276 8.60 -4.63 -13.68
N VAL A 277 8.11 -3.94 -14.70
CA VAL A 277 7.63 -2.55 -14.63
C VAL A 277 6.13 -2.54 -14.84
N GLY A 278 5.40 -1.85 -13.96
CA GLY A 278 3.94 -1.74 -13.99
C GLY A 278 3.46 -0.32 -14.29
N PHE A 279 2.38 -0.23 -15.06
CA PHE A 279 1.59 0.99 -15.21
C PHE A 279 0.11 0.67 -15.02
N ALA A 280 -0.59 1.53 -14.27
CA ALA A 280 -2.03 1.47 -14.14
C ALA A 280 -2.65 2.87 -14.21
N TYR A 281 -3.86 2.93 -14.74
CA TYR A 281 -4.75 4.08 -14.64
C TYR A 281 -6.04 3.66 -13.95
N GLU A 282 -6.46 4.39 -12.92
CA GLU A 282 -7.66 4.12 -12.14
C GLU A 282 -8.61 5.31 -12.13
N MET A 283 -9.90 5.03 -12.19
CA MET A 283 -10.99 6.01 -12.17
C MET A 283 -11.97 5.68 -11.05
N ALA A 284 -12.41 6.70 -10.32
CA ALA A 284 -13.44 6.55 -9.30
C ALA A 284 -14.81 6.28 -9.96
N VAL A 285 -15.51 5.24 -9.50
CA VAL A 285 -16.79 4.81 -10.07
C VAL A 285 -17.96 4.80 -9.07
N VAL A 286 -17.67 4.82 -7.76
CA VAL A 286 -18.69 4.83 -6.71
C VAL A 286 -18.73 6.19 -6.03
N LYS A 287 -19.94 6.76 -5.87
CA LYS A 287 -20.19 8.01 -5.16
C LYS A 287 -20.59 7.73 -3.69
N PRO A 288 -20.24 8.61 -2.74
CA PRO A 288 -19.41 9.80 -2.90
C PRO A 288 -17.96 9.43 -3.25
N TYR A 289 -17.34 10.22 -4.12
CA TYR A 289 -15.93 10.02 -4.42
C TYR A 289 -15.06 10.38 -3.20
N GLY A 290 -13.86 9.80 -3.16
CA GLY A 290 -12.86 10.14 -2.15
C GLY A 290 -11.94 11.25 -2.59
N LEU A 291 -10.71 11.19 -2.07
CA LEU A 291 -9.67 12.16 -2.38
C LEU A 291 -9.37 12.27 -3.88
N SER A 292 -9.44 11.17 -4.63
CA SER A 292 -9.05 11.10 -6.05
C SER A 292 -10.23 10.79 -6.98
N ASN A 293 -10.36 11.56 -8.06
CA ASN A 293 -11.28 11.23 -9.16
C ASN A 293 -10.63 10.24 -10.14
N ASN A 294 -9.34 10.45 -10.44
CA ASN A 294 -8.53 9.50 -11.18
C ASN A 294 -7.09 9.50 -10.64
N ARG A 295 -6.36 8.42 -10.91
CA ARG A 295 -4.93 8.33 -10.64
C ARG A 295 -4.23 7.51 -11.71
N PHE A 296 -2.94 7.75 -11.88
CA PHE A 296 -2.06 6.77 -12.48
C PHE A 296 -1.01 6.34 -11.47
N THR A 297 -0.61 5.07 -11.58
CA THR A 297 0.42 4.44 -10.76
C THR A 297 1.47 3.83 -11.66
N MET A 298 2.73 4.05 -11.32
CA MET A 298 3.87 3.36 -11.90
C MET A 298 4.62 2.64 -10.80
N ASP A 299 5.05 1.41 -11.07
CA ASP A 299 5.88 0.66 -10.15
C ASP A 299 6.99 -0.11 -10.86
N MET A 300 7.94 -0.58 -10.07
CA MET A 300 8.92 -1.57 -10.51
C MET A 300 9.06 -2.65 -9.45
N SER A 301 8.81 -3.93 -9.76
CA SER A 301 9.18 -5.04 -8.87
C SER A 301 10.60 -5.47 -9.19
N ILE A 302 11.48 -5.44 -8.20
CA ILE A 302 12.84 -5.96 -8.29
C ILE A 302 12.98 -7.13 -7.31
N ARG A 303 13.02 -8.35 -7.84
CA ARG A 303 13.15 -9.61 -7.09
C ARG A 303 14.63 -9.96 -6.88
N PHE A 304 14.99 -10.47 -5.71
CA PHE A 304 16.37 -10.86 -5.36
C PHE A 304 16.40 -12.14 -4.51
#